data_AF-A0A9Q0SNY8-F1
#
_entry.id   AF-A0A9Q0SNY8-F1
#
_cell.length_a   1.000
_cell.length_b   1.000
_cell.length_c   1.000
_cell.angle_alpha   90.00
_cell.angle_beta   90.00
_cell.angle_gamma   90.00
#
_symmetry.space_group_name_H-M   'P 1'
#
loop_
_entity.id
_entity.type
_entity.pdbx_description
1 polymer ?
#
loop_
_entity_poly.entity_id
_entity_poly.type
_entity_poly.pdbx_seq_one_letter_code
_entity_poly.pdbx_strand_id
1 'polypeptide(L)'
;MEEALVLYPSPPIGHLVSMVELGKLILTRRPSLSIHILIAASPYVAGKADKYMATVSANFPSIDFHHLPTVTPVSTTVTHHEELTLEVLHLSKPHVHEELLRPIQKKTSRSFKDMKDQYLDIPGLPPILATDLPNPFLDRDNQAYQQFLDFSTQFPQASGIMINTFELLESKVIRAISDGLCVPNNRTPPISCIGPLIVADDKRGGNGKISPEDNEAKAALSDGGSSHVALSKLLESWKHEI
;
A
#
# COMPACT_ATOMS: atom_id res chain seq x y z
N MET A 1 22.17 -19.35 1.40
CA MET A 1 21.77 -18.00 1.84
C MET A 1 20.30 -18.11 2.19
N GLU A 2 19.87 -17.62 3.34
CA GLU A 2 18.45 -17.63 3.71
C GLU A 2 17.74 -16.61 2.83
N GLU A 3 16.72 -17.04 2.06
CA GLU A 3 15.95 -16.10 1.24
C GLU A 3 15.11 -15.23 2.17
N ALA A 4 15.18 -13.91 1.98
CA ALA A 4 14.49 -12.94 2.82
C ALA A 4 13.65 -11.99 1.97
N LEU A 5 12.42 -11.70 2.41
CA LEU A 5 11.55 -10.70 1.83
C LEU A 5 11.34 -9.54 2.80
N VAL A 6 11.62 -8.33 2.35
CA VAL A 6 11.43 -7.11 3.14
C VAL A 6 10.11 -6.45 2.75
N LEU A 7 9.24 -6.24 3.74
CA LEU A 7 7.99 -5.49 3.61
C LEU A 7 8.12 -4.17 4.36
N TYR A 8 7.68 -3.08 3.75
CA TYR A 8 7.74 -1.74 4.34
C TYR A 8 6.34 -1.09 4.34
N PRO A 9 5.51 -1.34 5.37
CA PRO A 9 4.19 -0.72 5.49
C PRO A 9 4.27 0.78 5.76
N SER A 10 3.23 1.51 5.35
CA SER A 10 2.97 2.84 5.89
C SER A 10 2.63 2.76 7.39
N PRO A 11 2.93 3.81 8.18
CA PRO A 11 2.75 3.84 9.64
C PRO A 11 1.38 3.40 10.21
N PRO A 12 0.21 3.62 9.58
CA PRO A 12 -1.06 3.25 10.20
C PRO A 12 -1.21 1.73 10.40
N ILE A 13 -1.75 1.33 11.56
CA ILE A 13 -1.82 -0.08 12.01
C ILE A 13 -2.52 -1.01 11.00
N GLY A 14 -3.50 -0.52 10.24
CA GLY A 14 -4.17 -1.31 9.20
C GLY A 14 -3.22 -1.78 8.09
N HIS A 15 -2.22 -0.98 7.75
CA HIS A 15 -1.21 -1.35 6.75
C HIS A 15 -0.19 -2.35 7.33
N LEU A 16 0.22 -2.18 8.58
CA LEU A 16 1.04 -3.17 9.28
C LEU A 16 0.33 -4.53 9.35
N VAL A 17 -0.95 -4.55 9.74
CA VAL A 17 -1.77 -5.77 9.76
C VAL A 17 -1.79 -6.42 8.37
N SER A 18 -2.06 -5.64 7.32
CA SER A 18 -2.09 -6.14 5.94
C SER A 18 -0.76 -6.76 5.51
N MET A 19 0.38 -6.14 5.86
CA MET A 19 1.71 -6.68 5.56
C MET A 19 2.02 -7.95 6.35
N VAL A 20 1.56 -8.05 7.59
CA VAL A 20 1.68 -9.29 8.38
C VAL A 20 0.84 -10.42 7.77
N GLU A 21 -0.41 -10.15 7.40
CA GLU A 21 -1.26 -11.16 6.75
C GLU A 21 -0.70 -11.58 5.39
N LEU A 22 -0.11 -10.63 4.62
CA LEU A 22 0.64 -10.96 3.42
C LEU A 22 1.83 -11.88 3.72
N GLY A 23 2.64 -11.53 4.73
CA GLY A 23 3.79 -12.34 5.14
C GLY A 23 3.39 -13.77 5.51
N LYS A 24 2.34 -13.93 6.33
CA LYS A 24 1.77 -15.25 6.68
C LYS A 24 1.32 -16.01 5.44
N LEU A 25 0.61 -15.35 4.53
CA LEU A 25 0.10 -15.96 3.32
C LEU A 25 1.24 -16.41 2.40
N ILE A 26 2.31 -15.62 2.26
CA ILE A 26 3.52 -16.01 1.51
C ILE A 26 4.18 -17.23 2.15
N LEU A 27 4.29 -17.28 3.47
CA LEU A 27 4.88 -18.40 4.20
C LEU A 27 4.11 -19.71 4.02
N THR A 28 2.79 -19.67 3.75
CA THR A 28 2.04 -20.89 3.38
C THR A 28 2.54 -21.56 2.10
N ARG A 29 3.17 -20.77 1.20
CA ARG A 29 3.66 -21.22 -0.11
C ARG A 29 5.17 -21.33 -0.18
N ARG A 30 5.89 -20.53 0.59
CA ARG A 30 7.35 -20.56 0.74
C ARG A 30 7.73 -20.59 2.23
N PRO A 31 7.61 -21.75 2.91
CA PRO A 31 7.87 -21.86 4.35
C PRO A 31 9.33 -21.59 4.76
N SER A 32 10.27 -21.68 3.82
CA SER A 32 11.70 -21.44 4.05
C SER A 32 12.11 -19.96 3.92
N LEU A 33 11.17 -19.07 3.57
CA LEU A 33 11.44 -17.64 3.42
C LEU A 33 11.42 -16.97 4.80
N SER A 34 12.32 -16.03 5.04
CA SER A 34 12.22 -15.11 6.17
C SER A 34 11.52 -13.82 5.76
N ILE A 35 10.58 -13.34 6.57
CA ILE A 35 9.86 -12.09 6.32
C ILE A 35 10.36 -11.03 7.29
N HIS A 36 10.88 -9.92 6.77
CA HIS A 36 11.29 -8.77 7.57
C HIS A 36 10.35 -7.60 7.32
N ILE A 37 9.76 -7.05 8.37
CA ILE A 37 8.83 -5.92 8.27
C ILE A 37 9.49 -4.68 8.89
N LEU A 38 9.79 -3.68 8.06
CA LEU A 38 10.38 -2.42 8.50
C LEU A 38 9.29 -1.49 9.06
N ILE A 39 9.49 -0.99 10.27
CA ILE A 39 8.54 -0.15 11.00
C ILE A 39 9.08 1.26 11.08
N ALA A 40 8.50 2.17 10.28
CA ALA A 40 8.74 3.60 10.42
C ALA A 40 8.15 4.13 11.73
N ALA A 41 8.80 5.14 12.32
CA ALA A 41 8.31 5.77 13.54
C ALA A 41 6.93 6.42 13.29
N SER A 42 5.97 6.15 14.18
CA SER A 42 4.64 6.77 14.07
C SER A 42 4.71 8.24 14.50
N PRO A 43 4.25 9.20 13.67
CA PRO A 43 4.24 10.62 14.03
C PRO A 43 3.09 11.00 14.98
N TYR A 44 2.21 10.06 15.32
CA TYR A 44 1.09 10.21 16.25
C TYR A 44 1.15 9.12 17.32
N VAL A 45 0.40 9.31 18.42
CA VAL A 45 0.28 8.32 19.51
C VAL A 45 -0.25 7.01 18.95
N ALA A 46 0.65 6.07 18.67
CA ALA A 46 0.30 4.77 18.15
C ALA A 46 -0.32 3.92 19.26
N GLY A 47 -1.56 3.49 19.08
CA GLY A 47 -2.15 2.46 19.93
C GLY A 47 -1.64 1.07 19.53
N LYS A 48 -1.31 0.24 20.53
CA LYS A 48 -1.26 -1.25 20.50
C LYS A 48 -0.38 -1.95 19.44
N ALA A 49 0.37 -1.24 18.59
CA ALA A 49 1.23 -1.87 17.58
C ALA A 49 2.25 -2.83 18.19
N ASP A 50 2.92 -2.43 19.28
CA ASP A 50 3.94 -3.27 19.95
C ASP A 50 3.37 -4.58 20.47
N LYS A 51 2.16 -4.53 21.06
CA LYS A 51 1.47 -5.74 21.54
C LYS A 51 1.10 -6.66 20.38
N TYR A 52 0.64 -6.08 19.26
CA TYR A 52 0.32 -6.84 18.06
C TYR A 52 1.58 -7.51 17.49
N MET A 53 2.67 -6.77 17.31
CA MET A 53 3.95 -7.30 16.83
C MET A 53 4.50 -8.39 17.73
N ALA A 54 4.52 -8.18 19.06
CA ALA A 54 4.94 -9.20 20.01
C ALA A 54 4.11 -10.48 19.91
N THR A 55 2.79 -10.36 19.68
CA THR A 55 1.91 -11.51 19.47
C THR A 55 2.25 -12.23 18.17
N VAL A 56 2.54 -11.48 17.09
CA VAL A 56 2.93 -12.07 15.80
C VAL A 56 4.27 -12.79 15.92
N SER A 57 5.31 -12.14 16.47
CA SER A 57 6.64 -12.75 16.63
C SER A 57 6.61 -14.00 17.51
N ALA A 58 5.73 -14.06 18.51
CA ALA A 58 5.56 -15.25 19.35
C ALA A 58 4.92 -16.43 18.61
N ASN A 59 4.06 -16.18 17.62
CA ASN A 59 3.31 -17.21 16.88
C ASN A 59 3.92 -17.54 15.51
N PHE A 60 4.72 -16.64 14.94
CA PHE A 60 5.28 -16.72 13.59
C PHE A 60 6.77 -16.36 13.62
N PRO A 61 7.66 -17.31 13.97
CA PRO A 61 9.09 -17.03 14.15
C PRO A 61 9.83 -16.67 12.86
N SER A 62 9.22 -16.90 11.69
CA SER A 62 9.75 -16.48 10.39
C SER A 62 9.37 -15.03 10.03
N ILE A 63 8.74 -14.28 10.94
CA ILE A 63 8.37 -12.87 10.75
C ILE A 63 9.05 -12.01 11.82
N ASP A 64 9.98 -11.17 11.38
CA ASP A 64 10.71 -10.23 12.23
C ASP A 64 10.31 -8.78 11.94
N PHE A 65 10.28 -7.97 13.00
CA PHE A 65 10.00 -6.54 12.92
C PHE A 65 11.27 -5.73 13.20
N HIS A 66 11.55 -4.75 12.35
CA HIS A 66 12.73 -3.89 12.46
C HIS A 66 12.29 -2.43 12.54
N HIS A 67 12.51 -1.80 13.69
CA HIS A 67 12.22 -0.38 13.85
C HIS A 67 13.27 0.47 13.16
N LEU A 68 12.83 1.33 12.25
CA LEU A 68 13.70 2.34 11.65
C LEU A 68 13.99 3.46 12.67
N PRO A 69 15.11 4.18 12.51
CA PRO A 69 15.41 5.35 13.35
C PRO A 69 14.26 6.35 13.36
N THR A 70 13.98 6.92 14.54
CA THR A 70 12.95 7.95 14.68
C THR A 70 13.35 9.19 13.90
N VAL A 71 12.46 9.62 13.02
CA VAL A 71 12.55 10.89 12.29
C VAL A 71 11.56 11.88 12.91
N THR A 72 12.02 13.11 13.17
CA THR A 72 11.16 14.17 13.72
C THR A 72 10.53 14.93 12.56
N PRO A 73 9.19 14.94 12.42
CA PRO A 73 8.51 15.79 11.46
C PRO A 73 8.83 17.26 11.74
N VAL A 74 9.04 18.05 10.68
CA VAL A 74 9.34 19.48 10.78
C VAL A 74 8.06 20.26 11.05
N SER A 75 6.90 19.73 10.64
CA SER A 75 5.62 20.40 10.78
C SER A 75 4.95 20.10 12.14
N THR A 76 5.11 21.02 13.09
CA THR A 76 4.56 20.89 14.47
C THR A 76 3.11 21.38 14.62
N THR A 77 2.47 21.87 13.54
CA THR A 77 1.17 22.57 13.58
C THR A 77 0.03 21.86 12.83
N VAL A 78 0.18 20.60 12.42
CA VAL A 78 -0.72 19.98 11.43
C VAL A 78 -1.81 19.12 12.07
N THR A 79 -3.04 19.26 11.54
CA THR A 79 -4.28 18.61 12.02
C THR A 79 -4.65 17.33 11.25
N HIS A 80 -3.93 16.96 10.19
CA HIS A 80 -4.25 15.85 9.29
C HIS A 80 -3.20 14.73 9.31
N HIS A 81 -3.64 13.49 9.60
CA HIS A 81 -2.76 12.32 9.76
C HIS A 81 -2.02 11.90 8.47
N GLU A 82 -2.58 12.19 7.30
CA GLU A 82 -2.00 11.82 6.01
C GLU A 82 -0.74 12.61 5.68
N GLU A 83 -0.71 13.91 6.01
CA GLU A 83 0.45 14.77 5.79
C GLU A 83 1.66 14.32 6.62
N LEU A 84 1.42 14.06 7.91
CA LEU A 84 2.44 13.52 8.81
C LEU A 84 2.97 12.16 8.34
N THR A 85 2.09 11.33 7.76
CA THR A 85 2.48 10.01 7.25
C THR A 85 3.41 10.13 6.04
N LEU A 86 3.07 10.98 5.06
CA LEU A 86 3.92 11.23 3.90
C LEU A 86 5.25 11.87 4.29
N GLU A 87 5.23 12.77 5.27
CA GLU A 87 6.44 13.40 5.78
C GLU A 87 7.37 12.40 6.46
N VAL A 88 6.84 11.53 7.34
CA VAL A 88 7.63 10.47 7.97
C VAL A 88 8.21 9.50 6.96
N LEU A 89 7.42 9.05 5.97
CA LEU A 89 7.91 8.14 4.93
C LEU A 89 9.02 8.80 4.10
N HIS A 90 8.85 10.08 3.76
CA HIS A 90 9.87 10.85 3.06
C HIS A 90 11.14 11.02 3.90
N LEU A 91 11.03 11.34 5.19
CA LEU A 91 12.17 11.47 6.09
C LEU A 91 12.83 10.13 6.42
N SER A 92 12.07 9.04 6.35
CA SER A 92 12.59 7.67 6.46
C SER A 92 13.36 7.27 5.20
N LYS A 93 13.14 7.95 4.07
CA LYS A 93 13.76 7.63 2.79
C LYS A 93 15.28 7.46 2.90
N PRO A 94 16.10 8.37 3.44
CA PRO A 94 17.56 8.13 3.56
C PRO A 94 17.93 6.85 4.32
N HIS A 95 17.10 6.41 5.27
CA HIS A 95 17.26 5.17 6.03
C HIS A 95 16.79 3.91 5.26
N VAL A 96 16.02 4.11 4.19
CA VAL A 96 15.56 3.09 3.22
C VAL A 96 16.44 3.09 1.96
N HIS A 97 17.21 4.16 1.72
CA HIS A 97 17.67 4.59 0.40
C HIS A 97 19.20 4.66 0.27
N GLU A 98 19.92 3.82 1.02
CA GLU A 98 21.29 3.43 0.65
C GLU A 98 21.34 2.62 -0.66
N GLU A 99 20.19 2.33 -1.31
CA GLU A 99 20.13 1.46 -2.50
C GLU A 99 19.49 2.01 -3.81
N LEU A 100 18.58 3.00 -3.87
CA LEU A 100 17.82 3.22 -5.14
C LEU A 100 17.55 4.70 -5.52
N LEU A 101 18.55 5.36 -6.11
CA LEU A 101 18.53 6.70 -6.74
C LEU A 101 17.57 6.74 -7.97
N ARG A 102 16.93 7.81 -8.48
CA ARG A 102 16.77 9.28 -8.27
C ARG A 102 15.56 9.79 -9.17
N PRO A 103 15.17 11.09 -9.21
CA PRO A 103 13.80 11.58 -9.48
C PRO A 103 13.56 12.30 -10.84
N ILE A 104 12.30 12.69 -11.18
CA ILE A 104 11.90 13.92 -11.92
C ILE A 104 10.38 14.25 -11.75
N GLN A 105 10.07 15.53 -11.56
CA GLN A 105 8.73 16.14 -11.44
C GLN A 105 8.19 16.75 -12.76
N LYS A 106 6.86 16.69 -12.96
CA LYS A 106 5.89 17.79 -13.29
C LYS A 106 4.71 17.32 -14.16
N LYS A 107 3.48 17.81 -13.84
CA LYS A 107 2.61 18.58 -14.77
C LYS A 107 1.29 18.99 -14.09
N THR A 108 1.22 20.22 -13.59
CA THR A 108 0.06 21.16 -13.55
C THR A 108 0.60 22.53 -13.05
N SER A 109 -0.16 23.62 -13.15
CA SER A 109 0.25 24.98 -12.70
C SER A 109 -0.63 25.58 -11.61
N ARG A 110 -1.70 24.89 -11.15
CA ARG A 110 -2.69 25.40 -10.18
C ARG A 110 -3.04 24.35 -9.11
N SER A 111 -3.36 24.79 -7.89
CA SER A 111 -3.79 23.94 -6.77
C SER A 111 -5.26 23.51 -6.90
N PHE A 112 -5.59 22.28 -6.52
CA PHE A 112 -6.96 21.73 -6.69
C PHE A 112 -8.00 22.41 -5.78
N LYS A 113 -7.57 22.96 -4.63
CA LYS A 113 -8.42 23.80 -3.75
C LYS A 113 -9.04 25.01 -4.47
N ASP A 114 -8.39 25.48 -5.54
CA ASP A 114 -8.82 26.64 -6.34
C ASP A 114 -9.69 26.24 -7.54
N MET A 115 -10.03 24.95 -7.69
CA MET A 115 -10.67 24.36 -8.87
C MET A 115 -12.06 23.79 -8.52
N LYS A 116 -12.88 24.56 -7.80
CA LYS A 116 -14.12 24.13 -7.12
C LYS A 116 -15.19 23.47 -7.99
N ASP A 117 -15.25 23.79 -9.28
CA ASP A 117 -16.24 23.23 -10.23
C ASP A 117 -15.57 22.40 -11.34
N GLN A 118 -14.28 22.08 -11.18
CA GLN A 118 -13.53 21.36 -12.20
C GLN A 118 -13.44 19.88 -11.88
N TYR A 119 -13.83 19.07 -12.86
CA TYR A 119 -13.65 17.63 -12.83
C TYR A 119 -12.28 17.27 -13.40
N LEU A 120 -11.60 16.35 -12.72
CA LEU A 120 -10.35 15.75 -13.13
C LEU A 120 -10.68 14.48 -13.92
N ASP A 121 -10.31 14.48 -15.19
CA ASP A 121 -10.44 13.30 -16.03
C ASP A 121 -9.37 12.27 -15.64
N ILE A 122 -9.82 11.12 -15.17
CA ILE A 122 -8.96 9.97 -14.92
C ILE A 122 -9.17 8.97 -16.07
N PRO A 123 -8.13 8.67 -16.87
CA PRO A 123 -8.27 7.78 -18.02
C PRO A 123 -8.92 6.43 -17.64
N GLY A 124 -10.01 6.08 -18.32
CA GLY A 124 -10.76 4.84 -18.09
C GLY A 124 -11.72 4.84 -16.89
N LEU A 125 -11.80 5.94 -16.14
CA LEU A 125 -12.66 6.07 -14.95
C LEU A 125 -13.58 7.30 -15.03
N PRO A 126 -14.68 7.33 -14.26
CA PRO A 126 -15.49 8.54 -14.14
C PRO A 126 -14.66 9.72 -13.62
N PRO A 127 -14.90 10.95 -14.12
CA PRO A 127 -14.22 12.14 -13.62
C PRO A 127 -14.47 12.36 -12.13
N ILE A 128 -13.47 12.85 -11.41
CA ILE A 128 -13.56 13.15 -9.97
C ILE A 128 -13.52 14.67 -9.78
N LEU A 129 -14.35 15.22 -8.91
CA LEU A 129 -14.29 16.65 -8.61
C LEU A 129 -12.95 16.97 -7.94
N ALA A 130 -12.26 18.02 -8.39
CA ALA A 130 -10.91 18.34 -7.90
C ALA A 130 -10.85 18.54 -6.37
N THR A 131 -11.94 19.02 -5.77
CA THR A 131 -12.06 19.22 -4.32
C THR A 131 -12.37 17.96 -3.52
N ASP A 132 -12.71 16.85 -4.18
CA ASP A 132 -13.00 15.57 -3.51
C ASP A 132 -11.73 14.72 -3.31
N LEU A 133 -10.58 15.19 -3.79
CA LEU A 133 -9.29 14.57 -3.49
C LEU A 133 -8.93 14.75 -2.00
N PRO A 134 -8.19 13.80 -1.41
CA PRO A 134 -7.64 13.94 -0.06
C PRO A 134 -6.96 15.30 0.17
N ASN A 135 -7.12 15.85 1.38
CA ASN A 135 -6.65 17.20 1.74
C ASN A 135 -5.18 17.50 1.38
N PRO A 136 -4.20 16.57 1.58
CA PRO A 136 -2.81 16.81 1.20
C PRO A 136 -2.64 17.07 -0.30
N PHE A 137 -3.59 16.62 -1.12
CA PHE A 137 -3.53 16.77 -2.56
C PHE A 137 -4.11 18.10 -3.05
N LEU A 138 -4.90 18.79 -2.21
CA LEU A 138 -5.62 19.99 -2.61
C LEU A 138 -4.71 21.21 -2.80
N ASP A 139 -3.56 21.25 -2.13
CA ASP A 139 -2.63 22.37 -2.20
C ASP A 139 -1.24 21.94 -2.70
N ARG A 140 -0.80 22.52 -3.82
CA ARG A 140 0.48 22.15 -4.44
C ARG A 140 1.69 22.71 -3.71
N ASP A 141 1.50 23.79 -2.98
CA ASP A 141 2.57 24.36 -2.14
C ASP A 141 2.71 23.58 -0.82
N ASN A 142 1.79 22.64 -0.54
CA ASN A 142 1.92 21.72 0.58
C ASN A 142 3.08 20.74 0.34
N GLN A 143 3.92 20.57 1.34
CA GLN A 143 5.07 19.66 1.27
C GLN A 143 4.64 18.20 1.07
N ALA A 144 3.53 17.77 1.67
CA ALA A 144 2.99 16.42 1.50
C ALA A 144 2.54 16.16 0.05
N TYR A 145 2.02 17.17 -0.65
CA TYR A 145 1.71 17.08 -2.08
C TYR A 145 2.97 16.77 -2.90
N GLN A 146 4.06 17.49 -2.63
CA GLN A 146 5.34 17.29 -3.33
C GLN A 146 5.91 15.90 -3.05
N GLN A 147 5.86 15.45 -1.79
CA GLN A 147 6.31 14.13 -1.37
C GLN A 147 5.51 13.01 -2.05
N PHE A 148 4.19 13.16 -2.14
CA PHE A 148 3.33 12.22 -2.85
C PHE A 148 3.65 12.14 -4.34
N LEU A 149 3.85 13.29 -5.02
CA LEU A 149 4.25 13.31 -6.42
C LEU A 149 5.59 12.60 -6.62
N ASP A 150 6.59 12.93 -5.82
CA ASP A 150 7.92 12.32 -5.89
C ASP A 150 7.83 10.79 -5.73
N PHE A 151 7.00 10.30 -4.81
CA PHE A 151 6.75 8.85 -4.64
C PHE A 151 6.02 8.24 -5.84
N SER A 152 4.93 8.84 -6.30
CA SER A 152 4.09 8.32 -7.39
C SER A 152 4.86 8.17 -8.72
N THR A 153 5.81 9.06 -9.01
CA THR A 153 6.63 9.01 -10.24
C THR A 153 7.56 7.80 -10.31
N GLN A 154 7.80 7.11 -9.18
CA GLN A 154 8.62 5.91 -9.13
C GLN A 154 7.84 4.63 -9.47
N PHE A 155 6.49 4.67 -9.48
CA PHE A 155 5.66 3.49 -9.72
C PHE A 155 6.00 2.74 -11.02
N PRO A 156 6.23 3.41 -12.17
CA PRO A 156 6.60 2.72 -13.41
C PRO A 156 7.89 1.89 -13.35
N GLN A 157 8.75 2.15 -12.35
CA GLN A 157 10.01 1.42 -12.15
C GLN A 157 9.80 0.12 -11.37
N ALA A 158 8.63 -0.08 -10.75
CA ALA A 158 8.35 -1.28 -9.99
C ALA A 158 8.32 -2.53 -10.90
N SER A 159 8.84 -3.66 -10.39
CA SER A 159 8.72 -4.97 -11.06
C SER A 159 7.27 -5.46 -11.10
N GLY A 160 6.46 -5.03 -10.12
CA GLY A 160 5.02 -5.27 -10.05
C GLY A 160 4.40 -4.47 -8.89
N ILE A 161 3.08 -4.33 -8.92
CA ILE A 161 2.29 -3.64 -7.89
C ILE A 161 1.33 -4.66 -7.27
N MET A 162 1.46 -4.87 -5.96
CA MET A 162 0.49 -5.64 -5.18
C MET A 162 -0.57 -4.70 -4.61
N ILE A 163 -1.84 -5.04 -4.79
CA ILE A 163 -2.96 -4.26 -4.28
C ILE A 163 -3.81 -5.15 -3.36
N ASN A 164 -4.07 -4.67 -2.15
CA ASN A 164 -4.96 -5.34 -1.19
C ASN A 164 -6.44 -5.11 -1.58
N THR A 165 -6.83 -5.69 -2.72
CA THR A 165 -8.18 -5.67 -3.30
C THR A 165 -8.41 -6.99 -4.04
N PHE A 166 -9.60 -7.19 -4.60
CA PHE A 166 -9.89 -8.31 -5.51
C PHE A 166 -10.54 -7.80 -6.79
N GLU A 167 -10.33 -8.52 -7.89
CA GLU A 167 -10.61 -8.02 -9.24
C GLU A 167 -12.08 -7.64 -9.46
N LEU A 168 -13.02 -8.37 -8.85
CA LEU A 168 -14.44 -8.09 -8.98
C LEU A 168 -14.84 -6.75 -8.31
N LEU A 169 -14.19 -6.38 -7.20
CA LEU A 169 -14.48 -5.15 -6.47
C LEU A 169 -14.10 -3.89 -7.28
N GLU A 170 -12.95 -3.92 -7.94
CA GLU A 170 -12.35 -2.76 -8.59
C GLU A 170 -12.07 -2.98 -10.08
N SER A 171 -12.84 -3.84 -10.74
CA SER A 171 -12.60 -4.30 -12.12
C SER A 171 -12.28 -3.20 -13.14
N LYS A 172 -13.01 -2.07 -13.09
CA LYS A 172 -12.76 -0.90 -13.96
C LYS A 172 -11.42 -0.23 -13.68
N VAL A 173 -11.07 -0.08 -12.40
CA VAL A 173 -9.80 0.54 -11.96
C VAL A 173 -8.63 -0.35 -12.35
N ILE A 174 -8.73 -1.64 -12.02
CA ILE A 174 -7.69 -2.62 -12.35
C ILE A 174 -7.45 -2.66 -13.85
N ARG A 175 -8.53 -2.73 -14.65
CA ARG A 175 -8.41 -2.72 -16.11
C ARG A 175 -7.80 -1.43 -16.65
N ALA A 176 -8.24 -0.26 -16.16
CA ALA A 176 -7.71 1.02 -16.63
C ALA A 176 -6.19 1.13 -16.41
N ILE A 177 -5.70 0.65 -15.26
CA ILE A 177 -4.26 0.65 -14.98
C ILE A 177 -3.56 -0.41 -15.84
N SER A 178 -4.07 -1.65 -15.88
CA SER A 178 -3.49 -2.76 -16.67
C SER A 178 -3.40 -2.46 -18.17
N ASP A 179 -4.38 -1.75 -18.73
CA ASP A 179 -4.41 -1.30 -20.13
C ASP A 179 -3.45 -0.10 -20.38
N GLY A 180 -2.75 0.37 -19.34
CA GLY A 180 -1.75 1.44 -19.41
C GLY A 180 -2.32 2.85 -19.58
N LEU A 181 -3.62 3.04 -19.32
CA LEU A 181 -4.28 4.33 -19.51
C LEU A 181 -3.77 5.39 -18.53
N CYS A 182 -3.32 5.00 -17.34
CA CYS A 182 -2.86 5.91 -16.30
C CYS A 182 -1.42 6.41 -16.49
N VAL A 183 -0.59 5.70 -17.25
CA VAL A 183 0.83 6.02 -17.47
C VAL A 183 1.21 5.89 -18.95
N PRO A 184 0.55 6.61 -19.88
CA PRO A 184 0.61 6.33 -21.33
C PRO A 184 2.00 6.43 -21.96
N ASN A 185 2.94 7.12 -21.31
CA ASN A 185 4.31 7.29 -21.79
C ASN A 185 5.35 6.39 -21.08
N ASN A 186 4.90 5.53 -20.18
CA ASN A 186 5.78 4.66 -19.40
C ASN A 186 5.25 3.22 -19.41
N ARG A 187 6.10 2.28 -18.98
CA ARG A 187 5.65 0.92 -18.69
C ARG A 187 4.67 0.95 -17.51
N THR A 188 3.54 0.26 -17.67
CA THR A 188 2.71 -0.12 -16.53
C THR A 188 3.29 -1.37 -15.88
N PRO A 189 3.65 -1.35 -14.59
CA PRO A 189 4.00 -2.56 -13.88
C PRO A 189 2.82 -3.55 -13.84
N PRO A 190 3.07 -4.86 -13.88
CA PRO A 190 2.06 -5.87 -13.62
C PRO A 190 1.35 -5.62 -12.29
N ILE A 191 0.02 -5.73 -12.25
CA ILE A 191 -0.77 -5.58 -11.02
C ILE A 191 -1.21 -6.96 -10.54
N SER A 192 -1.08 -7.20 -9.24
CA SER A 192 -1.58 -8.39 -8.55
C SER A 192 -2.56 -7.99 -7.45
N CYS A 193 -3.84 -8.30 -7.63
CA CYS A 193 -4.86 -8.13 -6.61
C CYS A 193 -4.80 -9.32 -5.63
N ILE A 194 -4.40 -9.07 -4.39
CA ILE A 194 -4.08 -10.12 -3.40
C ILE A 194 -4.98 -10.06 -2.14
N GLY A 195 -6.01 -9.23 -2.16
CA GLY A 195 -6.89 -8.98 -1.03
C GLY A 195 -8.17 -9.84 -0.99
N PRO A 196 -9.01 -9.65 0.04
CA PRO A 196 -8.79 -8.74 1.16
C PRO A 196 -7.94 -9.38 2.27
N LEU A 197 -6.77 -8.80 2.54
CA LEU A 197 -5.91 -9.10 3.68
C LEU A 197 -6.42 -8.32 4.89
N ILE A 198 -7.40 -8.89 5.58
CA ILE A 198 -8.01 -8.36 6.79
C ILE A 198 -7.83 -9.36 7.94
N VAL A 199 -7.90 -8.90 9.19
CA VAL A 199 -7.96 -9.82 10.33
C VAL A 199 -9.27 -10.61 10.25
N ALA A 200 -9.18 -11.94 10.33
CA ALA A 200 -10.36 -12.79 10.49
C ALA A 200 -11.07 -12.43 11.79
N ASP A 201 -12.16 -11.68 11.70
CA ASP A 201 -12.95 -11.27 12.85
C ASP A 201 -13.93 -12.41 13.18
N ASP A 202 -13.44 -13.46 13.85
CA ASP A 202 -14.26 -14.58 14.36
C ASP A 202 -15.29 -14.13 15.41
N LYS A 203 -15.35 -12.82 15.73
CA LYS A 203 -16.17 -12.23 16.79
C LYS A 203 -17.10 -11.10 16.35
N ARG A 204 -17.46 -10.99 15.07
CA ARG A 204 -18.74 -10.34 14.75
C ARG A 204 -19.89 -11.32 14.99
N GLY A 205 -20.18 -11.57 16.27
CA GLY A 205 -21.47 -12.10 16.74
C GLY A 205 -22.61 -11.07 16.59
N GLY A 206 -22.54 -10.22 15.58
CA GLY A 206 -23.59 -9.29 15.21
C GLY A 206 -24.43 -9.95 14.13
N ASN A 207 -25.75 -9.88 14.28
CA ASN A 207 -26.77 -10.36 13.34
C ASN A 207 -26.77 -9.63 11.97
N GLY A 208 -25.60 -9.16 11.51
CA GLY A 208 -25.41 -8.48 10.24
C GLY A 208 -25.56 -9.47 9.08
N LYS A 209 -26.45 -9.15 8.15
CA LYS A 209 -26.59 -9.91 6.91
C LYS A 209 -25.25 -9.89 6.18
N ILE A 210 -24.72 -11.07 5.86
CA ILE A 210 -23.57 -11.22 4.97
C ILE A 210 -23.91 -10.52 3.66
N SER A 211 -23.11 -9.54 3.26
CA SER A 211 -23.35 -8.82 2.02
C SER A 211 -22.87 -9.64 0.81
N PRO A 212 -23.33 -9.33 -0.41
CA PRO A 212 -22.75 -9.92 -1.62
C PRO A 212 -21.22 -9.74 -1.69
N GLU A 213 -20.73 -8.56 -1.31
CA GLU A 213 -19.30 -8.24 -1.29
C GLU A 213 -18.53 -9.12 -0.28
N ASP A 214 -19.12 -9.45 0.87
CA ASP A 214 -18.51 -10.37 1.85
C ASP A 214 -18.33 -11.79 1.28
N ASN A 215 -19.28 -12.25 0.46
CA ASN A 215 -19.19 -13.56 -0.20
C ASN A 215 -18.14 -13.57 -1.30
N GLU A 216 -18.06 -12.49 -2.09
CA GLU A 216 -17.06 -12.32 -3.13
C GLU A 216 -15.64 -12.23 -2.56
N ALA A 217 -15.47 -11.50 -1.46
CA ALA A 217 -14.23 -11.45 -0.70
C ALA A 217 -13.75 -12.84 -0.24
N LYS A 218 -14.67 -13.64 0.32
CA LYS A 218 -14.36 -15.02 0.74
C LYS A 218 -14.01 -15.91 -0.46
N ALA A 219 -14.74 -15.78 -1.56
CA ALA A 219 -14.47 -16.54 -2.78
C ALA A 219 -13.10 -16.17 -3.38
N ALA A 220 -12.71 -14.90 -3.38
CA ALA A 220 -11.43 -14.43 -3.89
C ALA A 220 -10.22 -15.03 -3.14
N LEU A 221 -10.36 -15.25 -1.82
CA LEU A 221 -9.32 -15.82 -0.96
C LEU A 221 -9.31 -17.35 -0.93
N SER A 222 -10.40 -18.00 -1.32
CA SER A 222 -10.51 -19.46 -1.31
C SER A 222 -9.56 -20.13 -2.31
N ASP A 223 -9.34 -21.45 -2.16
CA ASP A 223 -8.49 -22.22 -3.07
C ASP A 223 -8.98 -22.08 -4.53
N GLY A 224 -8.11 -21.58 -5.40
CA GLY A 224 -8.45 -21.29 -6.80
C GLY A 224 -9.15 -19.94 -7.02
N GLY A 225 -9.43 -19.18 -5.96
CA GLY A 225 -9.95 -17.82 -6.02
C GLY A 225 -8.97 -16.83 -6.67
N SER A 226 -9.49 -15.69 -7.12
CA SER A 226 -8.71 -14.70 -7.90
C SER A 226 -7.47 -14.21 -7.17
N SER A 227 -7.57 -13.92 -5.87
CA SER A 227 -6.47 -13.40 -5.07
C SER A 227 -5.43 -14.48 -4.76
N HIS A 228 -5.90 -15.71 -4.52
CA HIS A 228 -5.06 -16.88 -4.36
C HIS A 228 -4.25 -17.19 -5.63
N VAL A 229 -4.88 -17.09 -6.81
CA VAL A 229 -4.23 -17.28 -8.11
C VAL A 229 -3.24 -16.15 -8.40
N ALA A 230 -3.61 -14.89 -8.16
CA ALA A 230 -2.74 -13.74 -8.35
C ALA A 230 -1.46 -13.83 -7.51
N LEU A 231 -1.60 -14.17 -6.22
CA LEU A 231 -0.44 -14.37 -5.36
C LEU A 231 0.43 -15.54 -5.84
N SER A 232 -0.17 -16.64 -6.28
CA SER A 232 0.59 -17.80 -6.76
C SER A 232 1.45 -17.42 -7.97
N LYS A 233 0.87 -16.71 -8.94
CA LYS A 233 1.59 -16.21 -10.13
C LYS A 233 2.73 -15.26 -9.77
N LEU A 234 2.49 -14.36 -8.81
CA LEU A 234 3.51 -13.43 -8.32
C LEU A 234 4.68 -14.17 -7.67
N LEU A 235 4.38 -15.15 -6.81
CA LEU A 235 5.41 -15.97 -6.19
C LEU A 235 6.15 -16.85 -7.21
N GLU A 236 5.52 -17.25 -8.30
CA GLU A 236 6.19 -17.94 -9.41
C GLU A 236 7.12 -17.01 -10.19
N SER A 237 6.73 -15.75 -10.44
CA SER A 237 7.61 -14.81 -11.15
C SER A 237 8.92 -14.57 -10.41
N TRP A 238 8.90 -14.60 -9.06
CA TRP A 238 10.12 -14.46 -8.25
C TRP A 238 11.06 -15.67 -8.34
N LYS A 239 10.64 -16.81 -8.90
CA LYS A 239 11.54 -17.96 -9.12
C LYS A 239 12.46 -17.79 -10.32
N HIS A 240 12.17 -16.83 -11.20
CA HIS A 240 12.90 -16.61 -12.45
C HIS A 240 13.87 -15.43 -12.38
N GLU A 241 13.90 -14.70 -11.25
CA GLU A 241 14.75 -13.52 -11.03
C GLU A 241 15.92 -13.77 -10.07
N ILE A 242 16.05 -14.98 -9.50
CA ILE A 242 17.14 -15.39 -8.59
C ILE A 242 17.99 -16.48 -9.24
#